data_AF-A0A143Y0D5-F1
#
_entry.id   AF-A0A143Y0D5-F1
#
_cell.length_a   1.000
_cell.length_b   1.000
_cell.length_c   1.000
_cell.angle_alpha   90.00
_cell.angle_beta   90.00
_cell.angle_gamma   90.00
#
_symmetry.space_group_name_H-M   'P 1'
#
loop_
_entity.id
_entity.type
_entity.pdbx_description
1 polymer ?
#
loop_
_entity_poly.entity_id
_entity_poly.type
_entity_poly.pdbx_seq_one_letter_code
_entity_poly.pdbx_strand_id
1 'polypeptide(L)'
;MKIKKINSKFIILSLMLFLVGGCLIGCQKQKEPVKKTQEGENEEPQILSWTYCPLPGCGTRDVKDTLEQMQQTLHLEIEEESQSYQWKEVSIGDVKGSAVLWFGEDDRLTKAEYTFESNDQVKLLTSLIAQYGTAIQNQEGEETAAWLLRMYDGSNFQMIFETKEGMLKLYLLDESMQKDSSWNYPIPDMYNTGYFSEKENLKDFKEKYPECVLEDGRIAITEKSAKLYDYHFEGFQCEEKISFLNLQHSVLMENFYVKGNITIDYKNSNSNVMVNLRNGEVDSGMIRAYNIVLDRIYMHDSPSDFINALYQVTIRDCYFRDGGTSPEAHADGIQIAGYDNVDADKIEMENVRIDMPYISGHHVANACVMIQPDYGAVKGVTLKHCYLNGGGFTIYSFPKKNTIENVYLEDTVIGYGAKYGVYYKDSQENMTEENTLMAERPYVGSVIGKEDSIQYYLNNYSENSHKIAGKITVLKSGEMKESISFENEIERYLPYEEYENSEEYPNQPVDRSYKVQLKEGDSELALVSFYYQQKFIGGYYILMEQEENQ
;
A
#
# COMPACT_ATOMS: atom_id res chain seq x y z
N MET A 1 47.81 -2.92 11.59
CA MET A 1 46.67 -2.23 10.96
C MET A 1 45.41 -2.94 11.44
N LYS A 2 44.56 -2.26 12.21
CA LYS A 2 43.31 -2.83 12.77
C LYS A 2 42.24 -2.83 11.67
N ILE A 3 41.71 -3.99 11.32
CA ILE A 3 40.49 -4.11 10.52
C ILE A 3 39.32 -4.19 11.51
N LYS A 4 38.37 -3.27 11.38
CA LYS A 4 37.12 -3.19 12.15
C LYS A 4 36.28 -4.44 11.92
N LYS A 5 35.76 -5.04 13.00
CA LYS A 5 34.61 -5.96 12.96
C LYS A 5 33.44 -5.21 12.29
N ILE A 6 32.96 -5.74 11.17
CA ILE A 6 31.66 -5.38 10.60
C ILE A 6 30.63 -6.27 11.31
N ASN A 7 29.57 -5.64 11.83
CA ASN A 7 28.47 -6.31 12.53
C ASN A 7 27.69 -7.18 11.53
N SER A 8 27.66 -8.50 11.76
CA SER A 8 26.99 -9.51 10.94
C SER A 8 25.48 -9.65 11.20
N LYS A 9 24.79 -8.59 11.64
CA LYS A 9 23.36 -8.62 12.00
C LYS A 9 22.40 -8.19 10.87
N PHE A 10 22.89 -7.88 9.66
CA PHE A 10 22.07 -7.22 8.62
C PHE A 10 21.87 -7.99 7.30
N ILE A 11 22.34 -9.25 7.19
CA ILE A 11 22.48 -9.91 5.87
C ILE A 11 21.42 -10.99 5.57
N ILE A 12 20.63 -11.45 6.55
CA ILE A 12 19.74 -12.62 6.34
C ILE A 12 18.28 -12.21 6.09
N LEU A 13 17.83 -11.05 6.59
CA LEU A 13 16.45 -10.59 6.38
C LEU A 13 16.25 -9.94 5.00
N SER A 14 17.28 -9.29 4.46
CA SER A 14 17.26 -8.83 3.06
C SER A 14 17.07 -10.01 2.10
N LEU A 15 17.52 -11.23 2.44
CA LEU A 15 17.28 -12.44 1.63
C LEU A 15 15.79 -12.83 1.53
N MET A 16 14.95 -12.54 2.55
CA MET A 16 13.51 -12.81 2.50
C MET A 16 12.79 -12.00 1.43
N LEU A 17 13.21 -10.76 1.17
CA LEU A 17 12.65 -9.90 0.12
C LEU A 17 13.46 -9.96 -1.18
N PHE A 18 14.77 -10.20 -1.12
CA PHE A 18 15.62 -10.38 -2.30
C PHE A 18 15.23 -11.62 -3.12
N LEU A 19 14.81 -12.70 -2.46
CA LEU A 19 14.33 -13.90 -3.14
C LEU A 19 12.88 -13.78 -3.62
N VAL A 20 12.05 -12.98 -2.95
CA VAL A 20 10.63 -12.78 -3.32
C VAL A 20 10.45 -11.74 -4.44
N GLY A 21 11.37 -10.77 -4.60
CA GLY A 21 11.25 -9.73 -5.61
C GLY A 21 12.33 -9.67 -6.71
N GLY A 22 13.54 -10.20 -6.48
CA GLY A 22 14.70 -9.85 -7.32
C GLY A 22 15.17 -10.89 -8.33
N CYS A 23 15.16 -12.19 -7.99
CA CYS A 23 16.06 -13.11 -8.70
C CYS A 23 15.48 -13.87 -9.91
N LEU A 24 14.17 -13.92 -10.16
CA LEU A 24 13.64 -14.97 -11.05
C LEU A 24 12.64 -14.55 -12.14
N ILE A 25 12.73 -13.32 -12.68
CA ILE A 25 11.88 -12.93 -13.83
C ILE A 25 12.73 -12.43 -14.99
N GLY A 26 13.00 -13.34 -15.93
CA GLY A 26 13.66 -13.01 -17.20
C GLY A 26 14.22 -14.17 -18.02
N CYS A 27 13.69 -15.40 -17.97
CA CYS A 27 14.19 -16.50 -18.81
C CYS A 27 13.24 -16.82 -19.97
N GLN A 28 13.43 -16.20 -21.14
CA GLN A 28 12.99 -16.79 -22.41
C GLN A 28 13.99 -17.86 -22.84
N LYS A 29 13.48 -19.08 -23.04
CA LYS A 29 14.27 -20.27 -23.41
C LYS A 29 14.81 -20.14 -24.85
N GLN A 30 16.00 -19.56 -25.04
CA GLN A 30 16.75 -19.76 -26.29
C GLN A 30 17.59 -21.04 -26.19
N LYS A 31 17.22 -22.05 -26.97
CA LYS A 31 18.05 -23.25 -27.16
C LYS A 31 19.20 -22.93 -28.11
N GLU A 32 20.41 -22.84 -27.60
CA GLU A 32 21.62 -23.13 -28.40
C GLU A 32 22.49 -24.20 -27.71
N PRO A 33 23.12 -25.10 -28.47
CA PRO A 33 23.93 -26.17 -27.91
C PRO A 33 25.38 -25.72 -27.73
N VAL A 34 25.89 -25.73 -26.49
CA VAL A 34 27.32 -25.53 -26.23
C VAL A 34 27.99 -26.82 -25.76
N LYS A 35 29.12 -27.11 -26.40
CA LYS A 35 29.99 -28.28 -26.23
C LYS A 35 30.74 -28.25 -24.89
N LYS A 36 30.93 -29.44 -24.31
CA LYS A 36 31.81 -29.69 -23.15
C LYS A 36 33.29 -29.47 -23.48
N THR A 37 34.03 -28.88 -22.55
CA THR A 37 35.45 -29.14 -22.30
C THR A 37 35.73 -29.15 -20.79
N GLN A 38 36.66 -30.02 -20.38
CA GLN A 38 37.04 -30.38 -19.00
C GLN A 38 38.23 -29.57 -18.46
N GLU A 39 38.49 -29.79 -17.16
CA GLU A 39 39.69 -29.49 -16.34
C GLU A 39 39.78 -28.01 -15.86
N GLY A 40 39.96 -27.65 -14.59
CA GLY A 40 40.28 -28.33 -13.33
C GLY A 40 41.28 -27.45 -12.58
N GLU A 41 41.00 -26.95 -11.36
CA GLU A 41 41.97 -26.56 -10.32
C GLU A 41 41.28 -26.00 -9.05
N ASN A 42 41.96 -26.16 -7.90
CA ASN A 42 41.51 -25.80 -6.54
C ASN A 42 41.57 -24.28 -6.29
N GLU A 43 40.56 -23.70 -5.65
CA GLU A 43 40.66 -22.35 -5.04
C GLU A 43 40.03 -22.29 -3.63
N GLU A 44 40.72 -21.56 -2.75
CA GLU A 44 40.33 -21.19 -1.37
C GLU A 44 39.01 -20.38 -1.33
N PRO A 45 38.29 -20.32 -0.19
CA PRO A 45 37.01 -19.63 -0.12
C PRO A 45 37.18 -18.12 -0.35
N GLN A 46 36.79 -17.66 -1.54
CA GLN A 46 36.62 -16.25 -1.85
C GLN A 46 35.41 -15.69 -1.07
N ILE A 47 35.63 -14.63 -0.30
CA ILE A 47 34.55 -13.82 0.26
C ILE A 47 33.97 -12.99 -0.90
N LEU A 48 32.84 -13.44 -1.44
CA LEU A 48 32.06 -12.72 -2.44
C LEU A 48 31.18 -11.67 -1.75
N SER A 49 31.51 -10.39 -1.94
CA SER A 49 30.60 -9.28 -1.63
C SER A 49 29.66 -9.06 -2.81
N TRP A 50 28.36 -9.20 -2.59
CA TRP A 50 27.32 -8.96 -3.60
C TRP A 50 26.84 -7.52 -3.55
N THR A 51 26.81 -6.85 -4.70
CA THR A 51 26.06 -5.59 -4.93
C THR A 51 25.08 -5.90 -6.06
N TYR A 52 23.77 -5.77 -5.82
CA TYR A 52 22.73 -6.18 -6.77
C TYR A 52 22.05 -4.96 -7.41
N CYS A 53 21.68 -5.11 -8.68
CA CYS A 53 21.01 -4.14 -9.54
C CYS A 53 19.54 -4.57 -9.71
N PRO A 54 18.53 -3.77 -9.32
CA PRO A 54 17.15 -4.21 -9.14
C PRO A 54 16.31 -4.24 -10.44
N LEU A 55 16.90 -4.43 -11.62
CA LEU A 55 16.21 -4.24 -12.90
C LEU A 55 16.04 -5.54 -13.74
N PRO A 56 14.90 -5.72 -14.43
CA PRO A 56 14.71 -6.79 -15.40
C PRO A 56 15.68 -6.63 -16.57
N GLY A 57 16.46 -7.68 -16.89
CA GLY A 57 17.39 -7.69 -18.03
C GLY A 57 18.89 -7.76 -17.68
N CYS A 58 19.26 -7.84 -16.39
CA CYS A 58 20.61 -8.27 -16.01
C CYS A 58 20.75 -9.79 -16.26
N GLY A 59 21.84 -10.21 -16.91
CA GLY A 59 22.01 -11.53 -17.51
C GLY A 59 21.57 -12.72 -16.63
N THR A 60 20.83 -13.63 -17.26
CA THR A 60 20.20 -14.82 -16.69
C THR A 60 21.20 -15.83 -16.13
N ARG A 61 21.08 -16.20 -14.86
CA ARG A 61 21.46 -17.53 -14.37
C ARG A 61 20.19 -18.39 -14.31
N ASP A 62 20.32 -19.69 -14.62
CA ASP A 62 19.21 -20.63 -14.49
C ASP A 62 18.74 -20.65 -13.02
N VAL A 63 17.42 -20.71 -12.79
CA VAL A 63 16.80 -20.90 -11.47
C VAL A 63 17.45 -22.11 -10.80
N LYS A 64 17.69 -23.16 -11.58
CA LYS A 64 18.35 -24.39 -11.14
C LYS A 64 19.79 -24.15 -10.68
N ASP A 65 20.57 -23.35 -11.39
CA ASP A 65 21.96 -23.05 -11.02
C ASP A 65 22.05 -22.21 -9.73
N THR A 66 21.08 -21.30 -9.55
CA THR A 66 20.96 -20.49 -8.34
C THR A 66 20.58 -21.36 -7.14
N LEU A 67 19.62 -22.28 -7.33
CA LEU A 67 19.19 -23.23 -6.30
C LEU A 67 20.29 -24.25 -5.97
N GLU A 68 21.03 -24.77 -6.95
CA GLU A 68 22.17 -25.68 -6.73
C GLU A 68 23.32 -24.98 -5.98
N GLN A 69 23.59 -23.70 -6.25
CA GLN A 69 24.53 -22.90 -5.45
C GLN A 69 24.04 -22.65 -4.02
N MET A 70 22.74 -22.44 -3.83
CA MET A 70 22.14 -22.27 -2.49
C MET A 70 22.13 -23.59 -1.70
N GLN A 71 21.91 -24.75 -2.34
CA GLN A 71 22.05 -26.07 -1.70
C GLN A 71 23.44 -26.26 -1.11
N GLN A 72 24.48 -25.87 -1.86
CA GLN A 72 25.87 -26.00 -1.43
C GLN A 72 26.23 -25.04 -0.28
N THR A 73 25.52 -23.91 -0.16
CA THR A 73 25.86 -22.84 0.79
C THR A 73 24.98 -22.87 2.06
N LEU A 74 23.74 -23.36 1.97
CA LEU A 74 22.70 -23.22 3.01
C LEU A 74 22.14 -24.55 3.55
N HIS A 75 22.71 -25.70 3.18
CA HIS A 75 22.27 -27.03 3.64
C HIS A 75 20.79 -27.34 3.39
N LEU A 76 20.32 -27.08 2.16
CA LEU A 76 18.92 -27.31 1.77
C LEU A 76 18.63 -28.78 1.51
N GLU A 77 17.49 -29.28 1.99
CA GLU A 77 16.94 -30.58 1.58
C GLU A 77 15.80 -30.35 0.58
N ILE A 78 15.88 -30.99 -0.58
CA ILE A 78 14.85 -30.97 -1.61
C ILE A 78 14.06 -32.28 -1.51
N GLU A 79 12.75 -32.19 -1.33
CA GLU A 79 11.85 -33.30 -1.60
C GLU A 79 11.36 -33.20 -3.05
N GLU A 80 11.94 -34.02 -3.95
CA GLU A 80 11.69 -33.96 -5.40
C GLU A 80 10.23 -34.26 -5.81
N GLU A 81 9.40 -34.78 -4.91
CA GLU A 81 8.03 -35.21 -5.26
C GLU A 81 6.97 -34.09 -5.19
N SER A 82 7.30 -32.86 -4.75
CA SER A 82 6.26 -31.86 -4.41
C SER A 82 6.45 -30.39 -4.85
N GLN A 83 7.40 -30.05 -5.73
CA GLN A 83 7.73 -28.64 -6.07
C GLN A 83 7.91 -27.74 -4.83
N SER A 84 8.42 -28.34 -3.74
CA SER A 84 8.64 -27.64 -2.48
C SER A 84 10.09 -27.75 -2.01
N TYR A 85 10.56 -26.72 -1.31
CA TYR A 85 11.92 -26.60 -0.81
C TYR A 85 11.91 -26.38 0.69
N GLN A 86 12.67 -27.18 1.45
CA GLN A 86 12.73 -27.08 2.90
C GLN A 86 14.06 -26.47 3.37
N TRP A 87 13.96 -25.45 4.23
CA TRP A 87 15.07 -24.78 4.90
C TRP A 87 15.05 -25.13 6.39
N LYS A 88 16.15 -25.71 6.87
CA LYS A 88 16.25 -26.20 8.26
C LYS A 88 16.53 -25.11 9.29
N GLU A 89 17.12 -23.99 8.88
CA GLU A 89 17.39 -22.86 9.77
C GLU A 89 17.11 -21.54 9.06
N VAL A 90 16.08 -20.83 9.52
CA VAL A 90 15.70 -19.47 9.12
C VAL A 90 15.64 -18.59 10.36
N SER A 91 15.88 -17.29 10.21
CA SER A 91 15.77 -16.34 11.31
C SER A 91 14.99 -15.09 10.94
N ILE A 92 14.07 -14.67 11.81
CA ILE A 92 13.40 -13.36 11.75
C ILE A 92 13.78 -12.61 13.04
N GLY A 93 14.51 -11.50 12.90
CA GLY A 93 15.14 -10.84 14.04
C GLY A 93 16.10 -11.78 14.77
N ASP A 94 15.93 -11.93 16.09
CA ASP A 94 16.69 -12.88 16.91
C ASP A 94 15.97 -14.24 17.07
N VAL A 95 14.83 -14.48 16.38
CA VAL A 95 14.02 -15.71 16.47
C VAL A 95 14.43 -16.70 15.38
N LYS A 96 14.66 -17.97 15.74
CA LYS A 96 15.07 -19.05 14.82
C LYS A 96 13.93 -20.02 14.53
N GLY A 97 13.90 -20.57 13.32
CA GLY A 97 12.88 -21.50 12.85
C GLY A 97 13.32 -22.32 11.64
N SER A 98 12.35 -22.94 10.96
CA SER A 98 12.49 -23.59 9.65
C SER A 98 11.52 -22.99 8.64
N ALA A 99 11.71 -23.24 7.35
CA ALA A 99 10.78 -22.79 6.30
C ALA A 99 10.53 -23.88 5.26
N VAL A 100 9.35 -23.85 4.65
CA VAL A 100 8.98 -24.62 3.46
C VAL A 100 8.44 -23.64 2.43
N LEU A 101 8.96 -23.70 1.20
CA LEU A 101 8.55 -22.82 0.09
C LEU A 101 7.90 -23.68 -1.00
N TRP A 102 6.80 -23.21 -1.58
CA TRP A 102 6.10 -23.86 -2.69
C TRP A 102 6.05 -22.95 -3.90
N PHE A 103 6.35 -23.51 -5.06
CA PHE A 103 6.38 -22.79 -6.34
C PHE A 103 5.31 -23.33 -7.29
N GLY A 104 4.70 -22.44 -8.06
CA GLY A 104 3.75 -22.79 -9.12
C GLY A 104 4.44 -23.37 -10.36
N GLU A 105 3.64 -23.76 -11.35
CA GLU A 105 4.14 -24.29 -12.64
C GLU A 105 4.96 -23.27 -13.46
N ASP A 106 4.84 -21.98 -13.13
CA ASP A 106 5.58 -20.86 -13.72
C ASP A 106 6.80 -20.42 -12.89
N ASP A 107 7.23 -21.27 -11.95
CA ASP A 107 8.34 -21.02 -11.02
C ASP A 107 8.13 -19.81 -10.09
N ARG A 108 6.90 -19.31 -9.94
CA ARG A 108 6.57 -18.25 -8.97
C ARG A 108 6.28 -18.83 -7.59
N LEU A 109 6.73 -18.13 -6.54
CA LEU A 109 6.40 -18.50 -5.17
C LEU A 109 4.89 -18.32 -4.95
N THR A 110 4.18 -19.39 -4.64
CA THR A 110 2.73 -19.37 -4.37
C THR A 110 2.43 -19.45 -2.88
N LYS A 111 3.32 -20.11 -2.12
CA LYS A 111 3.21 -20.24 -0.68
C LYS A 111 4.58 -20.33 0.00
N ALA A 112 4.70 -19.78 1.20
CA ALA A 112 5.76 -20.10 2.15
C ALA A 112 5.16 -20.43 3.52
N GLU A 113 5.79 -21.32 4.29
CA GLU A 113 5.41 -21.69 5.65
C GLU A 113 6.67 -21.69 6.50
N TYR A 114 6.73 -20.82 7.49
CA TYR A 114 7.82 -20.75 8.45
C TYR A 114 7.34 -21.28 9.78
N THR A 115 8.20 -22.04 10.47
CA THR A 115 7.88 -22.65 11.76
C THR A 115 8.91 -22.22 12.81
N PHE A 116 8.48 -21.61 13.90
CA PHE A 116 9.34 -21.15 15.01
C PHE A 116 8.94 -21.79 16.34
N GLU A 117 9.89 -21.90 17.26
CA GLU A 117 9.66 -22.48 18.60
C GLU A 117 8.84 -21.55 19.51
N SER A 118 8.04 -22.16 20.40
CA SER A 118 6.93 -21.57 21.18
C SER A 118 7.23 -20.30 21.98
N ASN A 119 8.47 -20.07 22.39
CA ASN A 119 8.78 -19.14 23.47
C ASN A 119 8.96 -17.68 23.03
N ASP A 120 8.94 -17.42 21.73
CA ASP A 120 9.25 -16.09 21.17
C ASP A 120 8.10 -15.47 20.37
N GLN A 121 6.84 -15.87 20.63
CA GLN A 121 5.66 -15.39 19.87
C GLN A 121 5.54 -13.87 19.86
N VAL A 122 5.60 -13.24 21.03
CA VAL A 122 5.52 -11.78 21.14
C VAL A 122 6.75 -11.11 20.56
N LYS A 123 7.95 -11.67 20.72
CA LYS A 123 9.15 -11.10 20.09
C LYS A 123 9.08 -11.15 18.57
N LEU A 124 8.60 -12.26 18.01
CA LEU A 124 8.42 -12.42 16.58
C LEU A 124 7.36 -11.45 16.08
N LEU A 125 6.19 -11.39 16.74
CA LEU A 125 5.12 -10.49 16.37
C LEU A 125 5.54 -9.02 16.49
N THR A 126 6.25 -8.63 17.56
CA THR A 126 6.87 -7.31 17.71
C THR A 126 7.86 -7.03 16.58
N SER A 127 8.72 -8.00 16.22
CA SER A 127 9.67 -7.83 15.12
C SER A 127 8.96 -7.65 13.77
N LEU A 128 7.91 -8.43 13.52
CA LEU A 128 7.11 -8.33 12.31
C LEU A 128 6.34 -7.01 12.26
N ILE A 129 5.74 -6.55 13.36
CA ILE A 129 5.01 -5.28 13.40
C ILE A 129 5.97 -4.10 13.24
N ALA A 130 7.13 -4.14 13.90
CA ALA A 130 8.16 -3.12 13.71
C ALA A 130 8.65 -3.04 12.25
N GLN A 131 8.61 -4.17 11.53
CA GLN A 131 9.07 -4.24 10.14
C GLN A 131 7.99 -3.94 9.10
N TYR A 132 6.76 -4.42 9.32
CA TYR A 132 5.69 -4.43 8.32
C TYR A 132 4.46 -3.62 8.74
N GLY A 133 4.46 -3.05 9.96
CA GLY A 133 3.38 -2.26 10.53
C GLY A 133 2.30 -3.10 11.19
N THR A 134 1.16 -2.45 11.46
CA THR A 134 0.01 -3.04 12.16
C THR A 134 -0.52 -4.29 11.46
N ALA A 135 -0.68 -5.37 12.23
CA ALA A 135 -1.33 -6.59 11.77
C ALA A 135 -2.83 -6.55 12.02
N ILE A 136 -3.63 -7.14 11.14
CA ILE A 136 -5.06 -7.33 11.33
C ILE A 136 -5.38 -8.70 11.90
N GLN A 137 -6.40 -8.77 12.75
CA GLN A 137 -6.95 -10.04 13.24
C GLN A 137 -8.07 -10.49 12.29
N ASN A 138 -8.03 -11.74 11.86
CA ASN A 138 -8.98 -12.28 10.90
C ASN A 138 -10.39 -12.44 11.52
N GLN A 139 -10.48 -13.02 12.72
CA GLN A 139 -11.74 -13.22 13.44
C GLN A 139 -11.59 -12.98 14.95
N GLU A 140 -12.72 -12.77 15.62
CA GLU A 140 -12.74 -12.57 17.07
C GLU A 140 -12.13 -13.75 17.82
N GLY A 141 -11.13 -13.46 18.66
CA GLY A 141 -10.54 -14.45 19.57
C GLY A 141 -9.60 -15.45 18.90
N GLU A 142 -9.36 -15.33 17.59
CA GLU A 142 -8.28 -16.08 16.94
C GLU A 142 -6.92 -15.51 17.35
N GLU A 143 -5.97 -16.40 17.61
CA GLU A 143 -4.55 -16.05 17.78
C GLU A 143 -3.86 -15.92 16.41
N THR A 144 -4.60 -15.43 15.41
CA THR A 144 -4.13 -15.19 14.05
C THR A 144 -3.91 -13.71 13.82
N ALA A 145 -2.77 -13.36 13.23
CA ALA A 145 -2.45 -12.00 12.80
C ALA A 145 -2.10 -12.04 11.32
N ALA A 146 -2.67 -11.15 10.52
CA ALA A 146 -2.46 -11.09 9.09
C ALA A 146 -1.93 -9.71 8.65
N TRP A 147 -1.07 -9.71 7.66
CA TRP A 147 -0.62 -8.50 6.96
C TRP A 147 -0.88 -8.68 5.48
N LEU A 148 -1.22 -7.59 4.80
CA LEU A 148 -1.13 -7.53 3.35
C LEU A 148 0.24 -7.00 2.98
N LEU A 149 0.99 -7.81 2.26
CA LEU A 149 2.28 -7.46 1.70
C LEU A 149 2.10 -7.23 0.21
N ARG A 150 2.18 -5.95 -0.19
CA ARG A 150 2.14 -5.57 -1.60
C ARG A 150 3.56 -5.39 -2.11
N MET A 151 3.89 -6.14 -3.14
CA MET A 151 5.20 -6.11 -3.79
C MET A 151 5.21 -5.03 -4.87
N TYR A 152 6.41 -4.51 -5.14
CA TYR A 152 6.65 -3.49 -6.16
C TYR A 152 6.19 -3.90 -7.57
N ASP A 153 6.20 -5.20 -7.89
CA ASP A 153 5.78 -5.73 -9.18
C ASP A 153 4.24 -5.85 -9.32
N GLY A 154 3.51 -5.44 -8.28
CA GLY A 154 2.05 -5.49 -8.21
C GLY A 154 1.49 -6.75 -7.56
N SER A 155 2.33 -7.74 -7.23
CA SER A 155 1.91 -8.97 -6.54
C SER A 155 1.46 -8.69 -5.12
N ASN A 156 0.38 -9.35 -4.68
CA ASN A 156 -0.14 -9.25 -3.33
C ASN A 156 0.03 -10.59 -2.61
N PHE A 157 0.60 -10.53 -1.41
CA PHE A 157 0.69 -11.69 -0.53
C PHE A 157 0.01 -11.37 0.80
N GLN A 158 -0.73 -12.34 1.33
CA GLN A 158 -1.13 -12.28 2.73
C GLN A 158 -0.08 -13.03 3.57
N MET A 159 0.51 -12.32 4.53
CA MET A 159 1.33 -12.94 5.55
C MET A 159 0.44 -13.27 6.75
N ILE A 160 0.27 -14.54 7.13
CA ILE A 160 -0.56 -14.97 8.26
C ILE A 160 0.32 -15.60 9.33
N PHE A 161 0.27 -15.06 10.53
CA PHE A 161 0.82 -15.64 11.73
C PHE A 161 -0.26 -16.44 12.44
N GLU A 162 0.01 -17.69 12.80
CA GLU A 162 -0.87 -18.58 13.55
C GLU A 162 -0.07 -19.23 14.68
N THR A 163 -0.66 -19.24 15.88
CA THR A 163 -0.18 -20.07 17.00
C THR A 163 -0.96 -21.39 16.99
N LYS A 164 -0.27 -22.52 16.86
CA LYS A 164 -0.93 -23.83 16.88
C LYS A 164 -0.10 -24.86 17.60
N GLU A 165 -0.70 -25.51 18.61
CA GLU A 165 -0.09 -26.63 19.35
C GLU A 165 1.28 -26.25 19.97
N GLY A 166 1.44 -24.99 20.37
CA GLY A 166 2.71 -24.47 20.89
C GLY A 166 3.74 -24.15 19.80
N MET A 167 3.42 -24.28 18.51
CA MET A 167 4.29 -23.86 17.42
C MET A 167 3.80 -22.54 16.82
N LEU A 168 4.74 -21.73 16.34
CA LEU A 168 4.46 -20.53 15.59
C LEU A 168 4.56 -20.83 14.11
N LYS A 169 3.49 -20.55 13.36
CA LYS A 169 3.48 -20.68 11.91
C LYS A 169 3.29 -19.32 11.26
N LEU A 170 4.14 -19.03 10.28
CA LEU A 170 3.97 -17.88 9.41
C LEU A 170 3.72 -18.39 8.00
N TYR A 171 2.60 -18.03 7.41
CA TYR A 171 2.27 -18.33 6.03
C TYR A 171 2.47 -17.09 5.20
N LEU A 172 3.08 -17.22 4.03
CA LEU A 172 2.96 -16.24 2.96
C LEU A 172 2.10 -16.90 1.89
N LEU A 173 0.97 -16.30 1.53
CA LEU A 173 0.03 -16.85 0.55
C LEU A 173 -0.18 -15.82 -0.55
N ASP A 174 -0.10 -16.26 -1.81
CA ASP A 174 -0.63 -15.47 -2.92
C ASP A 174 -2.11 -15.16 -2.66
N GLU A 175 -2.48 -13.88 -2.69
CA GLU A 175 -3.83 -13.43 -2.38
C GLU A 175 -4.89 -14.09 -3.28
N SER A 176 -4.55 -14.38 -4.54
CA SER A 176 -5.44 -15.05 -5.49
C SER A 176 -5.86 -16.45 -5.05
N MET A 177 -5.14 -17.05 -4.09
CA MET A 177 -5.48 -18.36 -3.52
C MET A 177 -6.50 -18.27 -2.38
N GLN A 178 -6.84 -17.09 -1.89
CA GLN A 178 -7.85 -16.91 -0.85
C GLN A 178 -9.23 -16.69 -1.44
N LYS A 179 -10.18 -17.57 -1.07
CA LYS A 179 -11.56 -17.53 -1.58
C LYS A 179 -12.56 -16.88 -0.63
N ASP A 180 -12.17 -16.51 0.58
CA ASP A 180 -13.14 -16.24 1.66
C ASP A 180 -12.58 -15.39 2.81
N SER A 181 -11.77 -14.36 2.53
CA SER A 181 -11.31 -13.43 3.57
C SER A 181 -12.20 -12.19 3.60
N SER A 182 -12.95 -12.02 4.70
CA SER A 182 -13.58 -10.74 5.01
C SER A 182 -12.50 -9.65 5.08
N TRP A 183 -12.56 -8.67 4.19
CA TRP A 183 -11.61 -7.55 4.16
C TRP A 183 -11.73 -6.72 5.44
N ASN A 184 -10.78 -6.91 6.37
CA ASN A 184 -10.73 -6.23 7.68
C ASN A 184 -9.54 -5.27 7.78
N TYR A 185 -8.95 -4.87 6.66
CA TYR A 185 -7.86 -3.90 6.65
C TYR A 185 -8.35 -2.52 7.09
N PRO A 186 -7.49 -1.71 7.76
CA PRO A 186 -7.81 -0.32 8.07
C PRO A 186 -8.25 0.42 6.82
N ILE A 187 -9.29 1.25 6.97
CA ILE A 187 -9.57 2.24 5.93
C ILE A 187 -8.38 3.22 5.87
N PRO A 188 -7.95 3.65 4.67
CA PRO A 188 -6.91 4.67 4.56
C PRO A 188 -7.28 5.95 5.32
N ASP A 189 -6.30 6.56 5.98
CA ASP A 189 -6.39 7.88 6.59
C ASP A 189 -5.02 8.57 6.56
N MET A 190 -4.92 9.79 7.09
CA MET A 190 -3.70 10.58 7.04
C MET A 190 -2.55 10.04 7.90
N TYR A 191 -2.76 8.99 8.70
CA TYR A 191 -1.76 8.41 9.60
C TYR A 191 -1.24 7.05 9.11
N ASN A 192 -1.97 6.36 8.24
CA ASN A 192 -1.53 5.13 7.56
C ASN A 192 -1.21 5.33 6.08
N THR A 193 -1.34 6.56 5.57
CA THR A 193 -0.90 7.00 4.25
C THR A 193 0.01 8.22 4.37
N GLY A 194 0.70 8.59 3.28
CA GLY A 194 1.64 9.71 3.28
C GLY A 194 3.07 9.29 3.61
N TYR A 195 3.95 10.28 3.76
CA TYR A 195 5.33 10.04 4.16
C TYR A 195 5.42 9.66 5.63
N PHE A 196 6.39 8.80 5.97
CA PHE A 196 6.55 8.27 7.34
C PHE A 196 7.68 8.93 8.13
N SER A 197 8.52 9.74 7.48
CA SER A 197 9.55 10.51 8.18
C SER A 197 8.97 11.77 8.82
N GLU A 198 9.56 12.24 9.91
CA GLU A 198 9.29 13.61 10.37
C GLU A 198 9.56 14.61 9.24
N LYS A 199 8.68 15.59 9.06
CA LYS A 199 8.73 16.52 7.93
C LYS A 199 10.06 17.28 7.87
N GLU A 200 10.64 17.61 9.03
CA GLU A 200 11.93 18.30 9.13
C GLU A 200 13.11 17.45 8.65
N ASN A 201 12.95 16.13 8.57
CA ASN A 201 13.98 15.21 8.07
C ASN A 201 13.94 15.08 6.53
N LEU A 202 12.89 15.57 5.87
CA LEU A 202 12.80 15.60 4.42
C LEU A 202 13.70 16.70 3.85
N LYS A 203 14.61 16.34 2.94
CA LYS A 203 15.52 17.29 2.29
C LYS A 203 14.85 17.96 1.10
N ASP A 204 15.21 19.20 0.79
CA ASP A 204 14.78 19.83 -0.45
C ASP A 204 15.23 18.99 -1.67
N PHE A 205 14.33 18.82 -2.64
CA PHE A 205 14.58 17.98 -3.81
C PHE A 205 15.73 18.50 -4.67
N LYS A 206 15.86 19.82 -4.87
CA LYS A 206 16.92 20.41 -5.71
C LYS A 206 18.29 20.30 -5.04
N GLU A 207 18.33 20.35 -3.71
CA GLU A 207 19.55 20.10 -2.95
C GLU A 207 19.96 18.63 -2.98
N LYS A 208 19.00 17.70 -2.84
CA LYS A 208 19.27 16.25 -2.81
C LYS A 208 19.56 15.68 -4.20
N TYR A 209 18.89 16.19 -5.24
CA TYR A 209 18.93 15.68 -6.61
C TYR A 209 19.18 16.78 -7.65
N PRO A 210 20.31 17.51 -7.59
CA PRO A 210 20.56 18.65 -8.48
C PRO A 210 20.61 18.27 -9.96
N GLU A 211 20.99 17.03 -10.29
CA GLU A 211 21.00 16.52 -11.67
C GLU A 211 19.61 16.31 -12.28
N CYS A 212 18.54 16.42 -11.49
CA CYS A 212 17.15 16.43 -11.97
C CYS A 212 16.64 17.85 -12.30
N VAL A 213 17.43 18.90 -12.06
CA VAL A 213 17.06 20.28 -12.42
C VAL A 213 17.54 20.58 -13.84
N LEU A 214 16.60 20.86 -14.74
CA LEU A 214 16.89 21.21 -16.12
C LEU A 214 17.51 22.62 -16.24
N GLU A 215 18.09 22.94 -17.40
CA GLU A 215 18.71 24.26 -17.65
C GLU A 215 17.73 25.43 -17.48
N ASP A 216 16.43 25.19 -17.69
CA ASP A 216 15.36 26.18 -17.50
C ASP A 216 14.79 26.20 -16.07
N GLY A 217 15.39 25.46 -15.14
CA GLY A 217 15.03 25.41 -13.72
C GLY A 217 13.90 24.44 -13.37
N ARG A 218 13.23 23.83 -14.36
CA ARG A 218 12.19 22.82 -14.11
C ARG A 218 12.78 21.53 -13.57
N ILE A 219 12.01 20.83 -12.74
CA ILE A 219 12.39 19.52 -12.21
C ILE A 219 11.90 18.42 -13.17
N ALA A 220 12.85 17.60 -13.62
CA ALA A 220 12.55 16.41 -14.41
C ALA A 220 13.44 15.21 -14.03
N ILE A 221 12.80 14.08 -13.74
CA ILE A 221 13.46 12.79 -13.62
C ILE A 221 13.53 12.18 -15.01
N THR A 222 14.73 12.21 -15.59
CA THR A 222 15.05 11.61 -16.89
C THR A 222 15.77 10.28 -16.70
N GLU A 223 15.86 9.46 -17.75
CA GLU A 223 16.68 8.24 -17.71
C GLU A 223 18.11 8.50 -17.23
N LYS A 224 18.72 9.60 -17.68
CA LYS A 224 20.08 9.98 -17.28
C LYS A 224 20.18 10.27 -15.79
N SER A 225 19.26 11.07 -15.25
CA SER A 225 19.28 11.44 -13.82
C SER A 225 18.85 10.27 -12.95
N ALA A 226 17.83 9.50 -13.34
CA ALA A 226 17.39 8.31 -12.63
C ALA A 226 18.53 7.30 -12.46
N LYS A 227 19.29 7.03 -13.52
CA LYS A 227 20.47 6.14 -13.45
C LYS A 227 21.55 6.61 -12.47
N LEU A 228 21.71 7.92 -12.23
CA LEU A 228 22.70 8.44 -11.28
C LEU A 228 22.32 8.17 -9.82
N TYR A 229 21.03 7.99 -9.56
CA TYR A 229 20.48 7.70 -8.23
C TYR A 229 19.87 6.30 -8.18
N ASP A 230 20.40 5.38 -8.99
CA ASP A 230 19.98 3.97 -9.02
C ASP A 230 18.47 3.76 -9.16
N TYR A 231 17.80 4.68 -9.88
CA TYR A 231 16.35 4.71 -10.12
C TYR A 231 15.50 4.79 -8.85
N HIS A 232 16.08 5.26 -7.75
CA HIS A 232 15.41 5.39 -6.46
C HIS A 232 15.53 6.81 -5.89
N PHE A 233 14.39 7.44 -5.62
CA PHE A 233 14.29 8.76 -5.04
C PHE A 233 13.51 8.67 -3.73
N GLU A 234 14.08 9.12 -2.62
CA GLU A 234 13.42 8.98 -1.32
C GLU A 234 13.66 10.17 -0.39
N GLY A 235 12.88 10.31 0.68
CA GLY A 235 13.19 11.20 1.81
C GLY A 235 13.44 12.65 1.39
N PHE A 236 12.51 13.23 0.63
CA PHE A 236 12.61 14.58 0.11
C PHE A 236 11.29 15.35 0.18
N GLN A 237 11.39 16.68 0.08
CA GLN A 237 10.27 17.59 -0.13
C GLN A 237 10.47 18.45 -1.38
N CYS A 238 9.39 18.82 -2.05
CA CYS A 238 9.43 19.65 -3.27
C CYS A 238 8.20 20.55 -3.36
N GLU A 239 8.40 21.86 -3.60
CA GLU A 239 7.30 22.82 -3.80
C GLU A 239 7.00 23.10 -5.28
N GLU A 240 7.56 22.29 -6.18
CA GLU A 240 7.45 22.45 -7.61
C GLU A 240 6.98 21.17 -8.29
N LYS A 241 6.54 21.32 -9.54
CA LYS A 241 6.13 20.20 -10.38
C LYS A 241 7.30 19.26 -10.66
N ILE A 242 7.11 17.96 -10.42
CA ILE A 242 8.02 16.89 -10.83
C ILE A 242 7.50 16.23 -12.11
N SER A 243 8.34 16.13 -13.13
CA SER A 243 7.99 15.45 -14.39
C SER A 243 8.89 14.25 -14.65
N PHE A 244 8.33 13.12 -15.07
CA PHE A 244 9.09 11.97 -15.53
C PHE A 244 9.17 11.98 -17.06
N LEU A 245 10.40 11.95 -17.60
CA LEU A 245 10.64 12.15 -19.03
C LEU A 245 11.56 11.07 -19.63
N ASN A 246 11.10 10.39 -20.68
CA ASN A 246 11.87 9.47 -21.52
C ASN A 246 12.57 8.33 -20.76
N LEU A 247 11.95 7.85 -19.68
CA LEU A 247 12.47 6.73 -18.90
C LEU A 247 12.53 5.45 -19.75
N GLN A 248 13.61 4.69 -19.59
CA GLN A 248 13.82 3.37 -20.17
C GLN A 248 13.77 2.27 -19.10
N HIS A 249 13.94 2.64 -17.83
CA HIS A 249 13.78 1.76 -16.68
C HIS A 249 12.79 2.34 -15.70
N SER A 250 12.16 1.45 -14.94
CA SER A 250 11.21 1.82 -13.91
C SER A 250 11.89 2.56 -12.76
N VAL A 251 11.14 3.43 -12.10
CA VAL A 251 11.63 4.29 -11.01
C VAL A 251 10.76 4.10 -9.78
N LEU A 252 11.40 4.10 -8.59
CA LEU A 252 10.73 4.18 -7.29
C LEU A 252 10.93 5.57 -6.69
N MET A 253 9.83 6.14 -6.21
CA MET A 253 9.80 7.36 -5.43
C MET A 253 9.09 7.08 -4.10
N GLU A 254 9.81 7.16 -2.98
CA GLU A 254 9.30 6.73 -1.66
C GLU A 254 9.48 7.82 -0.60
N ASN A 255 8.59 7.92 0.40
CA ASN A 255 8.77 8.80 1.56
C ASN A 255 9.02 10.27 1.17
N PHE A 256 8.02 10.89 0.55
CA PHE A 256 8.15 12.24 -0.02
C PHE A 256 6.97 13.15 0.32
N TYR A 257 7.21 14.46 0.30
CA TYR A 257 6.18 15.49 0.32
C TYR A 257 6.31 16.37 -0.92
N VAL A 258 5.24 16.48 -1.72
CA VAL A 258 5.22 17.33 -2.91
C VAL A 258 4.06 18.31 -2.81
N LYS A 259 4.38 19.61 -2.75
CA LYS A 259 3.41 20.68 -2.92
C LYS A 259 3.36 21.10 -4.37
N GLY A 260 2.61 20.36 -5.20
CA GLY A 260 2.53 20.59 -6.63
C GLY A 260 2.24 19.32 -7.43
N ASN A 261 2.40 19.41 -8.74
CA ASN A 261 1.99 18.33 -9.64
C ASN A 261 3.07 17.28 -9.84
N ILE A 262 2.67 16.03 -9.96
CA ILE A 262 3.50 14.94 -10.46
C ILE A 262 2.97 14.54 -11.83
N THR A 263 3.84 14.49 -12.84
CA THR A 263 3.39 14.21 -14.21
C THR A 263 4.19 13.10 -14.85
N ILE A 264 3.47 12.06 -15.26
CA ILE A 264 3.94 11.02 -16.17
C ILE A 264 3.04 11.09 -17.39
N ASP A 265 3.57 11.61 -18.48
CA ASP A 265 2.81 11.80 -19.72
C ASP A 265 3.08 10.63 -20.66
N TYR A 266 2.03 10.06 -21.25
CA TYR A 266 2.11 8.96 -22.21
C TYR A 266 3.04 9.25 -23.39
N LYS A 267 3.23 10.53 -23.76
CA LYS A 267 4.17 10.94 -24.82
C LYS A 267 5.64 10.69 -24.46
N ASN A 268 5.92 10.49 -23.17
CA ASN A 268 7.27 10.47 -22.61
C ASN A 268 7.65 9.12 -21.98
N SER A 269 6.86 8.07 -22.20
CA SER A 269 7.03 6.76 -21.54
C SER A 269 6.99 5.61 -22.55
N ASN A 270 7.96 4.70 -22.42
CA ASN A 270 7.87 3.37 -23.03
C ASN A 270 6.77 2.56 -22.29
N SER A 271 5.95 1.81 -23.02
CA SER A 271 4.82 1.05 -22.46
C SER A 271 5.22 0.05 -21.38
N ASN A 272 6.49 -0.33 -21.29
CA ASN A 272 6.99 -1.31 -20.32
C ASN A 272 7.68 -0.70 -19.09
N VAL A 273 7.70 0.63 -18.98
CA VAL A 273 8.34 1.34 -17.88
C VAL A 273 7.29 1.81 -16.88
N MET A 274 7.47 1.45 -15.61
CA MET A 274 6.57 1.81 -14.51
C MET A 274 7.20 2.86 -13.60
N VAL A 275 6.40 3.82 -13.15
CA VAL A 275 6.79 4.70 -12.03
C VAL A 275 6.03 4.24 -10.79
N ASN A 276 6.72 4.08 -9.67
CA ASN A 276 6.13 3.61 -8.43
C ASN A 276 6.27 4.71 -7.39
N LEU A 277 5.14 5.23 -6.92
CA LEU A 277 5.11 6.23 -5.86
C LEU A 277 4.59 5.56 -4.60
N ARG A 278 5.34 5.68 -3.50
CA ARG A 278 5.01 5.01 -2.26
C ARG A 278 5.18 5.91 -1.05
N ASN A 279 4.30 5.80 -0.05
CA ASN A 279 4.40 6.53 1.21
C ASN A 279 4.66 8.03 0.95
N GLY A 280 3.77 8.68 0.20
CA GLY A 280 3.98 10.03 -0.30
C GLY A 280 2.79 10.93 -0.03
N GLU A 281 3.05 12.19 0.27
CA GLU A 281 2.01 13.22 0.42
C GLU A 281 2.08 14.19 -0.75
N VAL A 282 0.91 14.50 -1.33
CA VAL A 282 0.76 15.52 -2.37
C VAL A 282 -0.25 16.58 -1.92
N ASP A 283 0.26 17.77 -1.65
CA ASP A 283 -0.51 18.93 -1.21
C ASP A 283 -0.80 19.84 -2.41
N SER A 284 -2.06 20.27 -2.56
CA SER A 284 -2.47 21.29 -3.54
C SER A 284 -2.04 20.95 -4.98
N GLY A 285 -2.03 19.65 -5.30
CA GLY A 285 -1.45 19.13 -6.54
C GLY A 285 -2.23 17.99 -7.15
N MET A 286 -1.85 17.64 -8.37
CA MET A 286 -2.46 16.61 -9.20
C MET A 286 -1.42 15.64 -9.74
N ILE A 287 -1.78 14.36 -9.87
CA ILE A 287 -1.00 13.34 -10.53
C ILE A 287 -1.61 13.05 -11.91
N ARG A 288 -0.82 13.28 -12.97
CA ARG A 288 -1.13 12.72 -14.30
C ARG A 288 -0.52 11.32 -14.38
N ALA A 289 -1.37 10.31 -14.45
CA ALA A 289 -1.04 8.92 -14.21
C ALA A 289 -1.08 8.10 -15.50
N TYR A 290 0.09 7.57 -15.88
CA TYR A 290 0.29 6.63 -16.97
C TYR A 290 1.42 5.68 -16.57
N ASN A 291 1.22 4.36 -16.68
CA ASN A 291 2.16 3.33 -16.24
C ASN A 291 2.68 3.60 -14.82
N ILE A 292 1.76 3.64 -13.85
CA ILE A 292 2.09 4.05 -12.48
C ILE A 292 1.41 3.18 -11.44
N VAL A 293 2.15 2.90 -10.38
CA VAL A 293 1.61 2.36 -9.13
C VAL A 293 1.68 3.46 -8.07
N LEU A 294 0.56 3.72 -7.41
CA LEU A 294 0.43 4.57 -6.24
C LEU A 294 0.11 3.68 -5.05
N ASP A 295 0.96 3.70 -4.03
CA ASP A 295 0.80 2.91 -2.80
C ASP A 295 0.92 3.82 -1.57
N ARG A 296 -0.10 3.84 -0.70
CA ARG A 296 -0.10 4.67 0.51
C ARG A 296 0.14 6.16 0.25
N ILE A 297 -0.47 6.68 -0.81
CA ILE A 297 -0.42 8.11 -1.13
C ILE A 297 -1.52 8.84 -0.39
N TYR A 298 -1.14 9.94 0.27
CA TYR A 298 -2.06 10.91 0.84
C TYR A 298 -2.12 12.13 -0.07
N MET A 299 -3.27 12.46 -0.64
CA MET A 299 -3.46 13.70 -1.40
C MET A 299 -4.51 14.58 -0.74
N HIS A 300 -4.25 15.88 -0.66
CA HIS A 300 -5.21 16.80 -0.08
C HIS A 300 -5.15 18.21 -0.67
N ASP A 301 -6.23 18.95 -0.47
CA ASP A 301 -6.37 20.36 -0.82
C ASP A 301 -6.16 20.68 -2.31
N SER A 302 -6.38 19.70 -3.20
CA SER A 302 -6.18 19.91 -4.65
C SER A 302 -7.19 20.93 -5.20
N PRO A 303 -6.72 21.99 -5.90
CA PRO A 303 -7.61 22.93 -6.58
C PRO A 303 -8.21 22.37 -7.88
N SER A 304 -7.83 21.16 -8.28
CA SER A 304 -8.24 20.45 -9.49
C SER A 304 -8.51 18.99 -9.18
N ASP A 305 -8.49 18.13 -10.20
CA ASP A 305 -8.52 16.69 -9.99
C ASP A 305 -7.37 16.23 -9.08
N PHE A 306 -7.54 15.13 -8.33
CA PHE A 306 -6.37 14.49 -7.71
C PHE A 306 -5.59 13.70 -8.75
N ILE A 307 -6.28 12.85 -9.52
CA ILE A 307 -5.62 11.97 -10.49
C ILE A 307 -6.32 12.04 -11.84
N ASN A 308 -5.53 12.25 -12.89
CA ASN A 308 -5.95 11.93 -14.26
C ASN A 308 -5.35 10.58 -14.66
N ALA A 309 -6.15 9.52 -14.56
CA ALA A 309 -5.73 8.17 -14.89
C ALA A 309 -5.95 7.88 -16.37
N LEU A 310 -4.89 7.39 -17.02
CA LEU A 310 -4.92 7.06 -18.44
C LEU A 310 -4.73 5.56 -18.67
N TYR A 311 -3.53 5.02 -18.52
CA TYR A 311 -3.25 3.63 -18.89
C TYR A 311 -2.36 2.94 -17.86
N GLN A 312 -2.68 1.71 -17.50
CA GLN A 312 -1.93 0.89 -16.54
C GLN A 312 -1.65 1.66 -15.25
N VAL A 313 -2.72 2.06 -14.58
CA VAL A 313 -2.70 2.84 -13.34
C VAL A 313 -3.23 1.96 -12.21
N THR A 314 -2.42 1.75 -11.20
CA THR A 314 -2.80 0.99 -10.00
C THR A 314 -2.73 1.93 -8.79
N ILE A 315 -3.80 2.02 -8.02
CA ILE A 315 -3.93 2.91 -6.85
C ILE A 315 -4.34 2.05 -5.66
N ARG A 316 -3.51 2.01 -4.62
CA ARG A 316 -3.70 1.10 -3.49
C ARG A 316 -3.46 1.77 -2.17
N ASP A 317 -4.32 1.48 -1.20
CA ASP A 317 -4.18 1.94 0.18
C ASP A 317 -4.00 3.46 0.28
N CYS A 318 -4.64 4.22 -0.61
CA CYS A 318 -4.48 5.68 -0.74
C CYS A 318 -5.64 6.44 -0.10
N TYR A 319 -5.36 7.65 0.39
CA TYR A 319 -6.37 8.56 0.91
C TYR A 319 -6.33 9.91 0.19
N PHE A 320 -7.44 10.30 -0.41
CA PHE A 320 -7.60 11.59 -1.08
C PHE A 320 -8.73 12.39 -0.40
N ARG A 321 -8.46 13.64 0.01
CA ARG A 321 -9.48 14.47 0.67
C ARG A 321 -9.44 15.92 0.27
N ASP A 322 -10.57 16.61 0.39
CA ASP A 322 -10.67 18.06 0.22
C ASP A 322 -10.32 18.53 -1.20
N GLY A 323 -10.73 17.77 -2.23
CA GLY A 323 -10.53 18.17 -3.63
C GLY A 323 -11.49 19.30 -4.05
N GLY A 324 -11.10 20.04 -5.09
CA GLY A 324 -11.89 21.14 -5.64
C GLY A 324 -11.85 22.43 -4.82
N THR A 325 -10.76 22.70 -4.10
CA THR A 325 -10.56 23.88 -3.23
C THR A 325 -10.62 25.24 -3.93
N SER A 326 -10.75 25.25 -5.27
CA SER A 326 -10.99 26.46 -6.05
C SER A 326 -12.49 26.59 -6.37
N PRO A 327 -13.11 27.76 -6.14
CA PRO A 327 -14.53 28.00 -6.44
C PRO A 327 -14.90 27.86 -7.93
N GLU A 328 -13.90 27.92 -8.82
CA GLU A 328 -14.05 27.74 -10.26
C GLU A 328 -13.67 26.33 -10.72
N ALA A 329 -13.26 25.45 -9.80
CA ALA A 329 -12.81 24.12 -10.14
C ALA A 329 -13.97 23.25 -10.65
N HIS A 330 -13.67 22.44 -11.65
CA HIS A 330 -14.38 21.22 -11.95
C HIS A 330 -13.44 20.08 -11.56
N ALA A 331 -13.44 19.74 -10.27
CA ALA A 331 -12.47 18.81 -9.71
C ALA A 331 -13.09 17.44 -9.46
N ASP A 332 -12.47 16.40 -10.00
CA ASP A 332 -12.80 15.02 -9.70
C ASP A 332 -11.75 14.39 -8.79
N GLY A 333 -12.13 13.44 -7.94
CA GLY A 333 -11.13 12.65 -7.24
C GLY A 333 -10.24 11.95 -8.25
N ILE A 334 -10.85 11.09 -9.08
CA ILE A 334 -10.20 10.42 -10.20
C ILE A 334 -10.96 10.73 -11.49
N GLN A 335 -10.29 11.34 -12.46
CA GLN A 335 -10.83 11.54 -13.80
C GLN A 335 -10.23 10.54 -14.78
N ILE A 336 -11.10 9.85 -15.52
CA ILE A 336 -10.79 8.82 -16.52
C ILE A 336 -11.52 9.18 -17.82
N ALA A 337 -10.80 9.70 -18.81
CA ALA A 337 -11.40 10.26 -20.03
C ALA A 337 -10.73 9.86 -21.35
N GLY A 338 -9.65 9.05 -21.29
CA GLY A 338 -8.71 8.91 -22.40
C GLY A 338 -8.01 10.23 -22.72
N TYR A 339 -7.18 10.26 -23.77
CA TYR A 339 -6.47 11.47 -24.20
C TYR A 339 -6.00 11.38 -25.66
N ASP A 340 -6.19 12.40 -26.51
CA ASP A 340 -5.66 12.48 -27.90
C ASP A 340 -5.72 11.15 -28.72
N ASN A 341 -6.88 10.47 -28.79
CA ASN A 341 -7.07 9.15 -29.41
C ASN A 341 -6.35 7.96 -28.72
N VAL A 342 -5.93 8.13 -27.47
CA VAL A 342 -5.47 7.06 -26.58
C VAL A 342 -6.62 6.70 -25.66
N ASP A 343 -6.99 5.43 -25.66
CA ASP A 343 -7.98 4.88 -24.74
C ASP A 343 -7.41 4.83 -23.33
N ALA A 344 -8.27 5.06 -22.34
CA ALA A 344 -7.95 4.71 -20.98
C ALA A 344 -8.20 3.21 -20.74
N ASP A 345 -7.22 2.51 -20.17
CA ASP A 345 -7.29 1.06 -19.97
C ASP A 345 -6.45 0.59 -18.79
N LYS A 346 -6.86 -0.51 -18.14
CA LYS A 346 -6.19 -1.13 -16.99
C LYS A 346 -5.99 -0.16 -15.84
N ILE A 347 -7.10 0.34 -15.31
CA ILE A 347 -7.11 1.22 -14.14
C ILE A 347 -7.69 0.43 -12.97
N GLU A 348 -6.88 0.24 -11.93
CA GLU A 348 -7.23 -0.57 -10.77
C GLU A 348 -7.11 0.28 -9.51
N MET A 349 -8.16 0.29 -8.70
CA MET A 349 -8.20 0.93 -7.39
C MET A 349 -8.58 -0.11 -6.35
N GLU A 350 -7.79 -0.21 -5.29
CA GLU A 350 -8.01 -1.18 -4.22
C GLU A 350 -7.78 -0.52 -2.85
N ASN A 351 -8.77 -0.60 -1.96
CA ASN A 351 -8.69 0.05 -0.64
C ASN A 351 -8.32 1.54 -0.75
N VAL A 352 -9.04 2.27 -1.60
CA VAL A 352 -8.84 3.72 -1.79
C VAL A 352 -9.98 4.49 -1.13
N ARG A 353 -9.64 5.49 -0.32
CA ARG A 353 -10.60 6.40 0.31
C ARG A 353 -10.57 7.75 -0.41
N ILE A 354 -11.73 8.24 -0.82
CA ILE A 354 -11.90 9.53 -1.49
C ILE A 354 -13.00 10.32 -0.80
N ASP A 355 -12.62 11.44 -0.18
CA ASP A 355 -13.50 12.38 0.49
C ASP A 355 -13.52 13.71 -0.28
N MET A 356 -14.55 13.94 -1.09
CA MET A 356 -14.69 15.12 -1.94
C MET A 356 -15.81 16.03 -1.42
N PRO A 357 -15.59 16.90 -0.43
CA PRO A 357 -16.62 17.76 0.10
C PRO A 357 -17.24 18.65 -1.00
N TYR A 358 -18.57 18.86 -0.97
CA TYR A 358 -19.21 19.88 -1.80
C TYR A 358 -19.60 21.08 -0.94
N ILE A 359 -18.93 22.20 -1.15
CA ILE A 359 -19.18 23.46 -0.45
C ILE A 359 -19.29 24.56 -1.48
N SER A 360 -20.49 25.11 -1.67
CA SER A 360 -20.71 26.17 -2.64
C SER A 360 -19.77 27.35 -2.38
N GLY A 361 -18.97 27.72 -3.38
CA GLY A 361 -18.03 28.84 -3.27
C GLY A 361 -16.70 28.53 -2.56
N HIS A 362 -16.47 27.30 -2.10
CA HIS A 362 -15.22 26.90 -1.42
C HIS A 362 -14.66 25.59 -1.97
N HIS A 363 -15.49 24.54 -2.08
CA HIS A 363 -15.12 23.23 -2.61
C HIS A 363 -16.14 22.82 -3.68
N VAL A 364 -15.79 23.03 -4.96
CA VAL A 364 -16.69 22.70 -6.08
C VAL A 364 -16.28 21.36 -6.67
N ALA A 365 -16.33 20.33 -5.82
CA ALA A 365 -16.10 18.95 -6.22
C ALA A 365 -17.18 18.48 -7.20
N ASN A 366 -16.77 17.86 -8.31
CA ASN A 366 -17.69 17.26 -9.27
C ASN A 366 -18.03 15.82 -8.87
N ALA A 367 -17.03 14.93 -8.82
CA ALA A 367 -17.22 13.56 -8.37
C ALA A 367 -16.02 12.96 -7.64
N CYS A 368 -16.24 11.88 -6.88
CA CYS A 368 -15.13 11.07 -6.38
C CYS A 368 -14.46 10.32 -7.53
N VAL A 369 -15.27 9.76 -8.44
CA VAL A 369 -14.79 9.08 -9.64
C VAL A 369 -15.60 9.51 -10.85
N MET A 370 -14.91 10.03 -11.86
CA MET A 370 -15.48 10.42 -13.14
C MET A 370 -14.90 9.60 -14.29
N ILE A 371 -15.74 8.79 -14.90
CA ILE A 371 -15.51 8.04 -16.13
C ILE A 371 -16.30 8.73 -17.25
N GLN A 372 -15.63 9.59 -17.99
CA GLN A 372 -16.24 10.33 -19.09
C GLN A 372 -15.33 10.29 -20.31
N PRO A 373 -15.58 9.38 -21.27
CA PRO A 373 -14.75 9.20 -22.47
C PRO A 373 -14.89 10.37 -23.48
N ASP A 374 -14.33 11.53 -23.14
CA ASP A 374 -14.40 12.77 -23.90
C ASP A 374 -13.37 12.85 -25.04
N TYR A 375 -12.27 12.09 -24.89
CA TYR A 375 -11.12 12.10 -25.79
C TYR A 375 -10.80 10.72 -26.37
N GLY A 376 -10.73 9.69 -25.54
CA GLY A 376 -10.59 8.28 -25.94
C GLY A 376 -11.71 7.42 -25.37
N ALA A 377 -11.78 6.14 -25.75
CA ALA A 377 -12.65 5.19 -25.05
C ALA A 377 -12.09 4.92 -23.65
N VAL A 378 -12.94 4.41 -22.76
CA VAL A 378 -12.51 3.92 -21.44
C VAL A 378 -12.88 2.45 -21.34
N LYS A 379 -11.91 1.62 -20.95
CA LYS A 379 -12.18 0.21 -20.64
C LYS A 379 -11.35 -0.30 -19.47
N GLY A 380 -11.77 -1.42 -18.88
CA GLY A 380 -10.95 -2.13 -17.89
C GLY A 380 -10.66 -1.27 -16.66
N VAL A 381 -11.71 -0.81 -16.00
CA VAL A 381 -11.63 -0.03 -14.76
C VAL A 381 -12.22 -0.86 -13.62
N THR A 382 -11.44 -1.07 -12.56
CA THR A 382 -11.88 -1.85 -11.39
C THR A 382 -11.71 -1.03 -10.12
N LEU A 383 -12.78 -0.93 -9.33
CA LEU A 383 -12.82 -0.32 -8.02
C LEU A 383 -13.16 -1.41 -7.00
N LYS A 384 -12.20 -1.78 -6.16
CA LYS A 384 -12.36 -2.82 -5.17
C LYS A 384 -12.14 -2.26 -3.76
N HIS A 385 -13.02 -2.57 -2.82
CA HIS A 385 -12.89 -2.12 -1.41
C HIS A 385 -12.71 -0.59 -1.27
N CYS A 386 -13.28 0.21 -2.16
CA CYS A 386 -13.12 1.66 -2.14
C CYS A 386 -14.14 2.32 -1.21
N TYR A 387 -13.80 3.51 -0.69
CA TYR A 387 -14.67 4.32 0.16
C TYR A 387 -14.85 5.68 -0.50
N LEU A 388 -16.01 5.91 -1.09
CA LEU A 388 -16.27 7.08 -1.91
C LEU A 388 -17.33 7.95 -1.25
N ASN A 389 -16.95 9.15 -0.85
CA ASN A 389 -17.84 10.05 -0.12
C ASN A 389 -17.74 11.48 -0.66
N GLY A 390 -18.87 12.07 -1.01
CA GLY A 390 -18.94 13.45 -1.50
C GLY A 390 -19.11 13.59 -3.00
N GLY A 391 -18.73 14.76 -3.51
CA GLY A 391 -18.93 15.22 -4.88
C GLY A 391 -20.26 15.95 -5.07
N GLY A 392 -20.41 16.61 -6.21
CA GLY A 392 -21.72 16.92 -6.75
C GLY A 392 -22.50 15.61 -6.94
N PHE A 393 -21.86 14.63 -7.58
CA PHE A 393 -22.28 13.23 -7.58
C PHE A 393 -21.12 12.36 -7.12
N THR A 394 -21.32 11.28 -6.36
CA THR A 394 -20.19 10.42 -5.95
C THR A 394 -19.50 9.79 -7.17
N ILE A 395 -20.30 9.28 -8.09
CA ILE A 395 -19.87 8.52 -9.27
C ILE A 395 -20.50 9.15 -10.52
N TYR A 396 -19.64 9.44 -11.49
CA TYR A 396 -20.03 9.95 -12.79
C TYR A 396 -19.51 8.99 -13.85
N SER A 397 -20.36 8.18 -14.47
CA SER A 397 -19.97 7.28 -15.57
C SER A 397 -20.89 7.47 -16.75
N PHE A 398 -20.51 8.31 -17.71
CA PHE A 398 -21.41 8.69 -18.80
C PHE A 398 -20.67 8.82 -20.13
N PRO A 399 -21.03 7.99 -21.15
CA PRO A 399 -20.40 8.07 -22.45
C PRO A 399 -20.86 9.35 -23.16
N LYS A 400 -19.93 10.28 -23.40
CA LYS A 400 -20.23 11.53 -24.14
C LYS A 400 -19.90 11.42 -25.61
N LYS A 401 -18.70 10.92 -25.95
CA LYS A 401 -18.24 10.76 -27.35
C LYS A 401 -17.80 9.34 -27.68
N ASN A 402 -17.07 8.69 -26.78
CA ASN A 402 -16.59 7.32 -26.97
C ASN A 402 -17.25 6.36 -25.96
N THR A 403 -16.85 5.10 -26.00
CA THR A 403 -17.47 4.01 -25.24
C THR A 403 -16.88 3.84 -23.84
N ILE A 404 -17.67 3.20 -22.98
CA ILE A 404 -17.28 2.71 -21.65
C ILE A 404 -17.50 1.19 -21.66
N GLU A 405 -16.49 0.41 -21.32
CA GLU A 405 -16.56 -1.06 -21.32
C GLU A 405 -15.84 -1.64 -20.09
N ASN A 406 -16.31 -2.77 -19.54
CA ASN A 406 -15.61 -3.49 -18.47
C ASN A 406 -15.25 -2.60 -17.26
N VAL A 407 -16.25 -1.89 -16.73
CA VAL A 407 -16.12 -1.15 -15.46
C VAL A 407 -16.78 -1.97 -14.35
N TYR A 408 -16.04 -2.21 -13.28
CA TYR A 408 -16.45 -3.05 -12.16
C TYR A 408 -16.26 -2.33 -10.83
N LEU A 409 -17.29 -2.32 -10.00
CA LEU A 409 -17.24 -1.89 -8.61
C LEU A 409 -17.53 -3.12 -7.74
N GLU A 410 -16.62 -3.45 -6.83
CA GLU A 410 -16.69 -4.60 -5.95
C GLU A 410 -16.45 -4.14 -4.50
N ASP A 411 -17.35 -4.52 -3.60
CA ASP A 411 -17.24 -4.23 -2.16
C ASP A 411 -16.96 -2.75 -1.85
N THR A 412 -17.53 -1.84 -2.65
CA THR A 412 -17.32 -0.39 -2.53
C THR A 412 -18.36 0.24 -1.61
N VAL A 413 -17.90 1.08 -0.69
CA VAL A 413 -18.73 1.81 0.26
C VAL A 413 -18.98 3.23 -0.25
N ILE A 414 -20.25 3.62 -0.28
CA ILE A 414 -20.70 4.95 -0.68
C ILE A 414 -21.15 5.75 0.55
N GLY A 415 -20.54 6.90 0.77
CA GLY A 415 -20.93 7.83 1.82
C GLY A 415 -22.12 8.71 1.44
N TYR A 416 -22.75 9.34 2.45
CA TYR A 416 -23.91 10.23 2.28
C TYR A 416 -23.51 11.69 1.94
N GLY A 417 -22.25 11.92 1.55
CA GLY A 417 -21.72 13.26 1.29
C GLY A 417 -22.10 13.91 -0.05
N ALA A 418 -22.69 13.17 -0.99
CA ALA A 418 -22.96 13.71 -2.32
C ALA A 418 -24.12 14.71 -2.32
N LYS A 419 -23.94 15.83 -3.03
CA LYS A 419 -24.96 16.90 -3.09
C LYS A 419 -26.20 16.54 -3.92
N TYR A 420 -26.01 15.99 -5.10
CA TYR A 420 -27.09 15.73 -6.07
C TYR A 420 -27.49 14.25 -6.14
N GLY A 421 -26.72 13.37 -5.51
CA GLY A 421 -26.95 11.93 -5.44
C GLY A 421 -25.69 11.11 -5.75
N VAL A 422 -25.79 9.80 -5.60
CA VAL A 422 -24.64 8.90 -5.79
C VAL A 422 -24.21 8.84 -7.26
N TYR A 423 -25.17 8.65 -8.17
CA TYR A 423 -24.90 8.43 -9.59
C TYR A 423 -25.41 9.61 -10.43
N TYR A 424 -24.59 10.08 -11.36
CA TYR A 424 -25.04 11.02 -12.37
C TYR A 424 -25.80 10.29 -13.49
N LYS A 425 -27.09 10.61 -13.70
CA LYS A 425 -27.94 9.99 -14.75
C LYS A 425 -27.86 8.45 -14.68
N ASP A 426 -27.91 7.79 -15.83
CA ASP A 426 -27.90 6.34 -15.98
C ASP A 426 -26.47 5.77 -15.88
N SER A 427 -25.64 6.30 -14.96
CA SER A 427 -24.23 5.87 -14.84
C SER A 427 -24.07 4.37 -14.64
N GLN A 428 -25.02 3.77 -13.93
CA GLN A 428 -25.04 2.35 -13.61
C GLN A 428 -25.18 1.46 -14.85
N GLU A 429 -25.69 1.96 -15.98
CA GLU A 429 -25.75 1.19 -17.23
C GLU A 429 -24.35 0.91 -17.83
N ASN A 430 -23.34 1.63 -17.38
CA ASN A 430 -21.96 1.55 -17.89
C ASN A 430 -21.02 0.78 -16.96
N MET A 431 -21.53 0.14 -15.90
CA MET A 431 -20.73 -0.59 -14.93
C MET A 431 -21.46 -1.81 -14.38
N THR A 432 -20.70 -2.74 -13.82
CA THR A 432 -21.23 -3.83 -12.99
C THR A 432 -20.87 -3.55 -11.54
N GLU A 433 -21.85 -3.71 -10.65
CA GLU A 433 -21.68 -3.49 -9.22
C GLU A 433 -21.93 -4.80 -8.46
N GLU A 434 -20.98 -5.19 -7.63
CA GLU A 434 -21.08 -6.30 -6.70
C GLU A 434 -20.81 -5.77 -5.29
N ASN A 435 -21.74 -6.00 -4.35
CA ASN A 435 -21.65 -5.54 -2.96
C ASN A 435 -21.29 -4.05 -2.79
N THR A 436 -21.66 -3.21 -3.75
CA THR A 436 -21.52 -1.75 -3.64
C THR A 436 -22.71 -1.20 -2.85
N LEU A 437 -22.45 -0.62 -1.68
CA LEU A 437 -23.48 -0.31 -0.69
C LEU A 437 -23.27 1.07 -0.08
N MET A 438 -24.36 1.70 0.33
CA MET A 438 -24.30 2.88 1.18
C MET A 438 -23.66 2.53 2.53
N ALA A 439 -22.98 3.49 3.16
CA ALA A 439 -22.37 3.31 4.46
C ALA A 439 -23.42 3.11 5.57
N GLU A 440 -23.37 1.98 6.26
CA GLU A 440 -24.32 1.63 7.34
C GLU A 440 -23.65 1.38 8.70
N ARG A 441 -22.32 1.36 8.73
CA ARG A 441 -21.50 1.12 9.91
C ARG A 441 -20.34 2.10 9.96
N PRO A 442 -19.74 2.34 11.12
CA PRO A 442 -18.47 3.05 11.19
C PRO A 442 -17.30 2.13 10.80
N TYR A 443 -16.21 2.76 10.41
CA TYR A 443 -14.98 2.12 9.94
C TYR A 443 -13.81 2.53 10.83
N VAL A 444 -12.87 1.61 11.04
CA VAL A 444 -11.66 1.86 11.82
C VAL A 444 -10.54 2.23 10.87
N GLY A 445 -9.99 3.44 11.05
CA GLY A 445 -8.78 3.89 10.38
C GLY A 445 -7.54 3.42 11.14
N SER A 446 -6.62 4.34 11.40
CA SER A 446 -5.39 4.06 12.11
C SER A 446 -5.63 3.73 13.58
N VAL A 447 -4.77 2.86 14.11
CA VAL A 447 -4.66 2.53 15.54
C VAL A 447 -3.19 2.66 15.90
N ILE A 448 -2.89 3.58 16.80
CA ILE A 448 -1.53 4.01 17.16
C ILE A 448 -1.30 3.74 18.64
N GLY A 449 -0.24 3.00 18.95
CA GLY A 449 0.21 2.76 20.32
C GLY A 449 1.24 3.79 20.75
N LYS A 450 0.90 4.62 21.74
CA LYS A 450 1.80 5.55 22.41
C LYS A 450 2.20 4.99 23.77
N GLU A 451 3.28 5.48 24.37
CA GLU A 451 3.80 4.99 25.65
C GLU A 451 2.71 4.73 26.72
N ASP A 452 1.81 5.69 26.92
CA ASP A 452 0.78 5.66 27.97
C ASP A 452 -0.63 5.39 27.44
N SER A 453 -0.80 5.15 26.14
CA SER A 453 -2.12 5.23 25.53
C SER A 453 -2.26 4.58 24.19
N ILE A 454 -3.51 4.25 23.84
CA ILE A 454 -3.88 3.85 22.50
C ILE A 454 -4.77 4.93 21.92
N GLN A 455 -4.36 5.44 20.76
CA GLN A 455 -5.14 6.36 19.96
C GLN A 455 -5.68 5.64 18.73
N TYR A 456 -6.95 5.81 18.41
CA TYR A 456 -7.52 5.26 17.18
C TYR A 456 -8.50 6.21 16.53
N TYR A 457 -8.69 6.03 15.23
CA TYR A 457 -9.52 6.88 14.40
C TYR A 457 -10.72 6.10 13.90
N LEU A 458 -11.91 6.66 14.14
CA LEU A 458 -13.17 6.11 13.63
C LEU A 458 -13.72 7.05 12.56
N ASN A 459 -14.25 6.43 11.51
CA ASN A 459 -14.85 7.11 10.37
C ASN A 459 -16.32 6.75 10.27
N ASN A 460 -17.19 7.75 10.09
CA ASN A 460 -18.63 7.53 9.84
C ASN A 460 -19.11 8.35 8.64
N TYR A 461 -19.60 7.63 7.63
CA TYR A 461 -20.18 8.22 6.42
C TYR A 461 -21.70 8.13 6.36
N SER A 462 -22.34 7.64 7.42
CA SER A 462 -23.79 7.46 7.48
C SER A 462 -24.48 8.60 8.23
N GLU A 463 -25.76 8.83 7.93
CA GLU A 463 -26.60 9.84 8.60
C GLU A 463 -26.99 9.49 10.05
N ASN A 464 -26.55 8.34 10.57
CA ASN A 464 -26.81 7.91 11.94
C ASN A 464 -25.54 8.00 12.78
N SER A 465 -25.67 8.38 14.06
CA SER A 465 -24.58 8.20 15.01
C SER A 465 -24.46 6.71 15.35
N HIS A 466 -23.23 6.27 15.64
CA HIS A 466 -22.95 4.88 15.94
C HIS A 466 -22.19 4.74 17.24
N LYS A 467 -22.56 3.74 18.03
CA LYS A 467 -21.79 3.32 19.19
C LYS A 467 -20.86 2.19 18.82
N ILE A 468 -19.59 2.36 19.16
CA ILE A 468 -18.55 1.37 19.00
C ILE A 468 -18.03 1.00 20.37
N ALA A 469 -18.10 -0.30 20.66
CA ALA A 469 -17.46 -0.88 21.82
C ALA A 469 -16.13 -1.49 21.38
N GLY A 470 -15.21 -1.66 22.32
CA GLY A 470 -13.98 -2.34 22.04
C GLY A 470 -13.25 -2.80 23.28
N LYS A 471 -12.19 -3.57 23.02
CA LYS A 471 -11.36 -4.18 24.05
C LYS A 471 -9.89 -4.01 23.65
N ILE A 472 -9.12 -3.46 24.57
CA ILE A 472 -7.67 -3.43 24.50
C ILE A 472 -7.15 -4.56 25.37
N THR A 473 -6.21 -5.34 24.85
CA THR A 473 -5.50 -6.39 25.56
C THR A 473 -4.01 -6.10 25.45
N VAL A 474 -3.40 -5.70 26.56
CA VAL A 474 -1.97 -5.36 26.60
C VAL A 474 -1.16 -6.62 26.86
N LEU A 475 -0.14 -6.82 26.03
CA LEU A 475 0.75 -7.98 26.04
C LEU A 475 2.17 -7.53 26.40
N LYS A 476 2.79 -8.26 27.33
CA LYS A 476 4.21 -8.09 27.69
C LYS A 476 4.87 -9.45 27.73
N SER A 477 5.91 -9.64 26.93
CA SER A 477 6.66 -10.90 26.86
C SER A 477 5.78 -12.15 26.69
N GLY A 478 4.68 -12.04 25.93
CA GLY A 478 3.74 -13.16 25.71
C GLY A 478 2.56 -13.24 26.68
N GLU A 479 2.60 -12.51 27.79
CA GLU A 479 1.56 -12.58 28.81
C GLU A 479 0.60 -11.40 28.74
N MET A 480 -0.69 -11.69 28.83
CA MET A 480 -1.73 -10.69 29.06
C MET A 480 -1.50 -10.02 30.41
N LYS A 481 -1.27 -8.70 30.40
CA LYS A 481 -1.08 -7.91 31.63
C LYS A 481 -2.34 -7.19 32.04
N GLU A 482 -3.04 -6.61 31.08
CA GLU A 482 -4.24 -5.83 31.33
C GLU A 482 -5.23 -6.00 30.18
N SER A 483 -6.51 -5.89 30.51
CA SER A 483 -7.54 -5.70 29.51
C SER A 483 -8.48 -4.56 29.90
N ILE A 484 -8.72 -3.66 28.94
CA ILE A 484 -9.51 -2.45 29.12
C ILE A 484 -10.63 -2.47 28.11
N SER A 485 -11.87 -2.30 28.56
CA SER A 485 -13.01 -2.10 27.66
C SER A 485 -13.26 -0.62 27.45
N PHE A 486 -13.66 -0.25 26.24
CA PHE A 486 -14.05 1.12 25.90
C PHE A 486 -15.38 1.11 25.13
N GLU A 487 -16.07 2.23 25.20
CA GLU A 487 -17.23 2.53 24.35
C GLU A 487 -17.14 4.00 23.93
N ASN A 488 -17.31 4.26 22.64
CA ASN A 488 -17.35 5.60 22.08
C ASN A 488 -18.53 5.73 21.11
N GLU A 489 -19.08 6.93 21.03
CA GLU A 489 -20.12 7.29 20.06
C GLU A 489 -19.50 8.18 19.00
N ILE A 490 -19.51 7.71 17.75
CA ILE A 490 -19.16 8.51 16.59
C ILE A 490 -20.43 9.18 16.04
N GLU A 491 -20.38 10.49 15.93
CA GLU A 491 -21.50 11.31 15.46
C GLU A 491 -21.91 10.94 14.03
N ARG A 492 -23.16 11.27 13.68
CA ARG A 492 -23.64 11.11 12.31
C ARG A 492 -22.88 12.02 11.35
N TYR A 493 -22.74 11.56 10.11
CA TYR A 493 -22.42 12.43 9.00
C TYR A 493 -23.58 13.43 8.78
N LEU A 494 -23.24 14.71 8.54
CA LEU A 494 -24.22 15.73 8.21
C LEU A 494 -24.37 15.78 6.69
N PRO A 495 -25.54 15.44 6.12
CA PRO A 495 -25.76 15.52 4.68
C PRO A 495 -25.81 16.97 4.19
N TYR A 496 -25.58 17.19 2.89
CA TYR A 496 -25.44 18.53 2.28
C TYR A 496 -26.60 19.46 2.60
N GLU A 497 -27.84 18.96 2.57
CA GLU A 497 -29.04 19.75 2.81
C GLU A 497 -29.06 20.37 4.22
N GLU A 498 -28.37 19.75 5.19
CA GLU A 498 -28.31 20.23 6.56
C GLU A 498 -27.23 21.29 6.79
N TYR A 499 -26.17 21.34 5.96
CA TYR A 499 -25.06 22.29 6.11
C TYR A 499 -24.93 23.32 4.97
N GLU A 500 -25.73 23.25 3.90
CA GLU A 500 -25.69 24.23 2.80
C GLU A 500 -25.82 25.69 3.27
N ASN A 501 -26.50 25.91 4.40
CA ASN A 501 -26.74 27.22 4.99
C ASN A 501 -25.90 27.50 6.25
N SER A 502 -24.99 26.60 6.65
CA SER A 502 -24.08 26.85 7.77
C SER A 502 -22.82 27.57 7.29
N GLU A 503 -22.35 28.56 8.07
CA GLU A 503 -21.05 29.19 7.85
C GLU A 503 -19.87 28.23 8.19
N GLU A 504 -20.17 27.17 8.94
CA GLU A 504 -19.23 26.09 9.26
C GLU A 504 -19.59 24.87 8.43
N TYR A 505 -18.78 24.57 7.42
CA TYR A 505 -18.72 23.19 6.94
C TYR A 505 -18.17 22.33 8.10
N PRO A 506 -18.75 21.15 8.38
CA PRO A 506 -18.05 20.19 9.22
C PRO A 506 -16.77 19.83 8.48
N ASN A 507 -15.65 20.44 8.87
CA ASN A 507 -14.38 20.44 8.14
C ASN A 507 -13.75 19.07 7.88
N GLN A 508 -14.45 17.97 8.17
CA GLN A 508 -14.05 16.62 7.84
C GLN A 508 -15.30 15.77 7.58
N PRO A 509 -15.22 14.70 6.76
CA PRO A 509 -15.97 13.47 7.08
C PRO A 509 -15.82 13.19 8.57
N VAL A 510 -16.78 12.54 9.25
CA VAL A 510 -16.65 12.35 10.70
C VAL A 510 -15.47 11.40 10.98
N ASP A 511 -14.26 11.97 11.09
CA ASP A 511 -13.00 11.35 11.43
C ASP A 511 -12.70 11.80 12.86
N ARG A 512 -12.96 10.89 13.79
CA ARG A 512 -12.85 11.16 15.22
C ARG A 512 -11.73 10.34 15.79
N SER A 513 -10.77 11.02 16.38
CA SER A 513 -9.77 10.38 17.21
C SER A 513 -10.30 10.16 18.62
N TYR A 514 -10.03 8.97 19.15
CA TYR A 514 -10.31 8.62 20.54
C TYR A 514 -9.01 8.15 21.17
N LYS A 515 -8.85 8.49 22.45
CA LYS A 515 -7.68 8.12 23.25
C LYS A 515 -8.15 7.28 24.43
N VAL A 516 -7.60 6.08 24.58
CA VAL A 516 -7.75 5.26 25.78
C VAL A 516 -6.44 5.27 26.54
N GLN A 517 -6.49 5.79 27.77
CA GLN A 517 -5.33 5.80 28.65
C GLN A 517 -5.07 4.41 29.20
N LEU A 518 -3.82 3.98 29.14
CA LEU A 518 -3.33 2.76 29.77
C LEU A 518 -2.74 3.12 31.14
N LYS A 519 -2.56 2.12 32.00
CA LYS A 519 -1.73 2.32 33.20
C LYS A 519 -0.26 2.39 32.77
N GLU A 520 0.50 3.33 33.32
CA GLU A 520 1.95 3.43 33.12
C GLU A 520 2.62 2.05 33.26
N GLY A 521 3.43 1.69 32.27
CA GLY A 521 4.28 0.51 32.32
C GLY A 521 4.85 0.12 30.95
N ASP A 522 6.00 -0.55 30.96
CA ASP A 522 6.69 -1.07 29.76
C ASP A 522 5.87 -2.18 29.08
N SER A 523 4.87 -1.75 28.31
CA SER A 523 4.10 -2.56 27.39
C SER A 523 4.83 -2.60 26.05
N GLU A 524 4.84 -3.76 25.40
CA GLU A 524 5.51 -3.91 24.09
C GLU A 524 4.46 -3.94 22.96
N LEU A 525 3.31 -4.57 23.22
CA LEU A 525 2.33 -4.89 22.20
C LEU A 525 0.92 -4.76 22.79
N ALA A 526 -0.05 -4.33 21.98
CA ALA A 526 -1.46 -4.38 22.33
C ALA A 526 -2.30 -4.98 21.20
N LEU A 527 -3.34 -5.75 21.56
CA LEU A 527 -4.42 -6.15 20.65
C LEU A 527 -5.63 -5.27 20.93
N VAL A 528 -6.12 -4.57 19.91
CA VAL A 528 -7.28 -3.69 19.98
C VAL A 528 -8.40 -4.27 19.11
N SER A 529 -9.48 -4.72 19.72
CA SER A 529 -10.65 -5.27 19.02
C SER A 529 -11.82 -4.30 19.07
N PHE A 530 -12.55 -4.18 17.96
CA PHE A 530 -13.68 -3.26 17.77
C PHE A 530 -14.96 -4.03 17.47
N TYR A 531 -16.07 -3.53 18.02
CA TYR A 531 -17.39 -4.13 17.92
C TYR A 531 -18.45 -3.09 17.62
N TYR A 532 -19.28 -3.38 16.62
CA TYR A 532 -20.47 -2.62 16.27
C TYR A 532 -21.69 -3.53 16.39
N GLN A 533 -22.69 -3.12 17.19
CA GLN A 533 -23.89 -3.92 17.45
C GLN A 533 -23.57 -5.37 17.89
N GLN A 534 -22.55 -5.51 18.76
CA GLN A 534 -22.05 -6.81 19.25
C GLN A 534 -21.41 -7.72 18.17
N LYS A 535 -21.19 -7.21 16.96
CA LYS A 535 -20.44 -7.90 15.91
C LYS A 535 -19.02 -7.37 15.86
N PHE A 536 -18.05 -8.27 15.78
CA PHE A 536 -16.66 -7.94 15.53
C PHE A 536 -16.53 -7.25 14.17
N ILE A 537 -15.85 -6.10 14.13
CA ILE A 537 -15.63 -5.34 12.89
C ILE A 537 -14.15 -5.11 12.57
N GLY A 538 -13.24 -5.57 13.43
CA GLY A 538 -11.80 -5.46 13.23
C GLY A 538 -11.02 -5.67 14.52
N GLY A 539 -9.80 -6.20 14.39
CA GLY A 539 -8.85 -6.36 15.47
C GLY A 539 -7.46 -6.01 14.97
N TYR A 540 -6.66 -5.34 15.79
CA TYR A 540 -5.37 -4.78 15.37
C TYR A 540 -4.30 -5.06 16.41
N TYR A 541 -3.19 -5.66 15.96
CA TYR A 541 -1.98 -5.79 16.77
C TYR A 541 -1.08 -4.59 16.54
N ILE A 542 -0.84 -3.82 17.59
CA ILE A 542 -0.06 -2.58 17.55
C ILE A 542 1.15 -2.66 18.46
N LEU A 543 2.29 -2.17 17.96
CA LEU A 543 3.47 -1.92 18.79
C LEU A 543 3.22 -0.66 19.62
N MET A 544 3.62 -0.70 20.89
CA MET A 544 3.59 0.46 21.76
C MET A 544 4.91 1.25 21.59
N GLU A 545 4.84 2.55 21.31
CA GLU A 545 6.02 3.41 21.36
C GLU A 545 6.70 3.32 22.73
N GLN A 546 8.02 3.15 22.75
CA GLN A 546 8.82 3.20 23.96
C GLN A 546 9.63 4.50 23.95
N GLU A 547 9.66 5.24 25.07
CA GLU A 547 10.64 6.31 25.22
C GLU A 547 12.04 5.71 25.04
N GLU A 548 12.75 6.12 23.97
CA GLU A 548 14.19 5.96 23.93
C GLU A 548 14.75 6.77 25.10
N ASN A 549 15.06 6.09 26.21
CA ASN A 549 15.84 6.67 27.29
C ASN A 549 17.17 7.19 26.69
N GLN A 550 17.21 8.50 26.43
CA GLN A 550 18.39 9.22 25.90
C GLN A 550 19.59 9.16 26.85
#